data_AF-A0A7L4TT29-F1
#
_entry.id   AF-A0A7L4TT29-F1
#
_cell.length_a   1.000
_cell.length_b   1.000
_cell.length_c   1.000
_cell.angle_alpha   90.00
_cell.angle_beta   90.00
_cell.angle_gamma   90.00
#
_symmetry.space_group_name_H-M   'P 1'
#
loop_
_entity.id
_entity.type
_entity.pdbx_description
1 polymer ?
#
loop_
_entity_poly.entity_id
_entity_poly.type
_entity_poly.pdbx_seq_one_letter_code
_entity_poly.pdbx_strand_id
1 'polypeptide(L)'
;MNRKEKSDLWKSRMEDFEASGETIPEWVAKQEDITEYQFHYWRKKFKTETKSYSGNLENSGWTTLDVPTFTTRAAIEMRVDDVSLFVPEDVSEEHLCRVLRVLRNG
;
A
#
# COMPACT_ATOMS: atom_id res chain seq x y z
N MET A 1 18.49 8.43 6.17
CA MET A 1 17.74 7.65 7.17
C MET A 1 16.82 6.68 6.46
N ASN A 2 17.00 5.41 6.77
CA ASN A 2 16.17 4.30 6.32
C ASN A 2 14.78 4.39 6.98
N ARG A 3 13.74 3.88 6.29
CA ARG A 3 12.35 3.90 6.78
C ARG A 3 12.22 3.22 8.14
N LYS A 4 13.05 2.21 8.41
CA LYS A 4 13.08 1.45 9.67
C LYS A 4 13.60 2.29 10.83
N GLU A 5 14.75 2.96 10.65
CA GLU A 5 15.35 3.84 11.66
C GLU A 5 14.39 4.96 12.09
N LYS A 6 13.64 5.52 11.14
CA LYS A 6 12.63 6.54 11.42
C LYS A 6 11.48 5.97 12.26
N SER A 7 11.06 4.73 11.99
CA SER A 7 10.01 4.07 12.76
C SER A 7 10.44 3.79 14.20
N ASP A 8 11.66 3.31 14.39
CA ASP A 8 12.18 2.99 15.73
C ASP A 8 12.32 4.26 16.58
N LEU A 9 12.81 5.36 15.98
CA LEU A 9 12.88 6.65 16.64
C LEU A 9 11.51 7.19 17.07
N TRP A 10 10.50 7.01 16.22
CA TRP A 10 9.13 7.44 16.53
C TRP A 10 8.45 6.54 17.57
N LYS A 11 8.86 5.27 17.68
CA LYS A 11 8.39 4.37 18.73
C LYS A 11 8.90 4.81 20.10
N SER A 12 10.21 5.05 20.24
CA SER A 12 10.81 5.58 21.47
C SER A 12 10.14 6.87 21.93
N ARG A 13 9.85 7.77 20.99
CA ARG A 13 9.16 9.04 21.26
C ARG A 13 7.72 8.86 21.75
N MET A 14 7.01 7.84 21.27
CA MET A 14 5.66 7.54 21.75
C MET A 14 5.72 6.97 23.18
N GLU A 15 6.71 6.14 23.49
CA GLU A 15 6.94 5.63 24.84
C GLU A 15 7.29 6.78 25.82
N ASP A 16 8.15 7.71 25.41
CA ASP A 16 8.45 8.93 26.18
C ASP A 16 7.21 9.81 26.39
N PHE A 17 6.36 9.94 25.36
CA PHE A 17 5.09 10.65 25.47
C PHE A 17 4.13 9.97 26.46
N GLU A 18 3.96 8.65 26.37
CA GLU A 18 3.11 7.89 27.29
C GLU A 18 3.61 7.96 28.74
N ALA A 19 4.94 7.94 28.94
CA ALA A 19 5.55 8.12 30.26
C ALA A 19 5.38 9.55 30.81
N SER A 20 5.35 10.56 29.93
CA SER A 20 5.18 11.95 30.33
C SER A 20 3.77 12.26 30.85
N GLY A 21 2.75 11.56 30.34
CA GLY A 21 1.34 11.83 30.68
C GLY A 21 0.84 13.20 30.23
N GLU A 22 1.61 13.92 29.42
CA GLU A 22 1.30 15.28 28.95
C GLU A 22 0.33 15.25 27.77
N THR A 23 -0.27 16.40 27.46
CA THR A 23 -1.05 16.51 26.23
C THR A 23 -0.10 16.59 25.02
N ILE A 24 -0.57 16.13 23.86
CA ILE A 24 0.20 16.16 22.60
C ILE A 24 0.81 17.54 22.31
N PRO A 25 0.06 18.66 22.35
CA PRO A 25 0.64 19.97 22.05
C PRO A 25 1.73 20.38 23.05
N GLU A 26 1.57 20.05 24.34
CA GLU A 26 2.57 20.36 25.38
C GLU A 26 3.86 19.54 25.18
N TRP A 27 3.72 18.25 24.87
CA TRP A 27 4.87 17.39 24.62
C TRP A 27 5.60 17.79 23.33
N VAL A 28 4.86 18.10 22.26
CA VAL A 28 5.45 18.54 20.99
C VAL A 28 6.13 19.90 21.14
N ALA A 29 5.57 20.83 21.92
CA ALA A 29 6.18 22.13 22.18
C ALA A 29 7.55 22.05 22.90
N LYS A 30 7.82 20.96 23.63
CA LYS A 30 9.12 20.70 24.26
C LYS A 30 10.16 20.11 23.31
N GLN A 31 9.75 19.69 22.11
CA GLN A 31 10.62 19.03 21.14
C GLN A 31 10.99 20.03 20.05
N GLU A 32 12.28 20.33 19.89
CA GLU A 32 12.73 21.31 18.89
C GLU A 32 12.57 20.82 17.44
N ASP A 33 12.55 19.49 17.23
CA ASP A 33 12.61 18.88 15.89
C ASP A 33 11.28 18.26 15.41
N ILE A 34 10.19 18.45 16.15
CA ILE A 34 8.93 17.74 15.90
C ILE A 34 7.77 18.71 15.78
N THR A 35 6.96 18.53 14.74
CA THR A 35 5.69 19.25 14.59
C THR A 35 4.51 18.38 14.98
N GLU A 36 3.42 19.02 15.42
CA GLU A 36 2.18 18.32 15.82
C GLU A 36 1.65 17.46 14.68
N TYR A 37 1.76 17.94 13.44
CA TYR A 37 1.38 17.19 12.25
C TYR A 37 2.16 15.87 12.11
N GLN A 38 3.48 15.90 12.31
CA GLN A 38 4.27 14.66 12.27
C GLN A 38 3.87 13.71 13.39
N PHE A 39 3.62 14.24 14.59
CA PHE A 39 3.16 13.43 15.71
C PHE A 39 1.82 12.74 15.42
N HIS A 40 0.84 13.49 14.93
CA HIS A 40 -0.46 12.94 14.51
C HIS A 40 -0.33 11.91 13.39
N TYR A 41 0.53 12.17 12.40
CA TYR A 41 0.82 11.24 11.32
C TYR A 41 1.35 9.91 11.84
N TRP A 42 2.37 9.93 12.70
CA TRP A 42 2.97 8.72 13.26
C TRP A 42 2.03 8.00 14.22
N ARG A 43 1.29 8.73 15.05
CA ARG A 43 0.26 8.16 15.92
C ARG A 43 -0.79 7.41 15.11
N LYS A 44 -1.30 8.01 14.02
CA LYS A 44 -2.27 7.38 13.12
C LYS A 44 -1.66 6.16 12.44
N LYS A 45 -0.41 6.25 11.99
CA LYS A 45 0.30 5.17 11.33
C LYS A 45 0.48 3.96 12.24
N PHE A 46 0.97 4.15 13.47
CA PHE A 46 1.10 3.07 14.45
C PHE A 46 -0.24 2.46 14.83
N LYS A 47 -1.30 3.28 14.98
CA LYS A 47 -2.67 2.79 15.24
C LYS A 47 -3.24 1.96 14.08
N THR A 48 -2.89 2.34 12.85
CA THR A 48 -3.32 1.62 11.64
C THR A 48 -2.57 0.31 11.51
N GLU A 49 -1.25 0.30 11.76
CA GLU A 49 -0.46 -0.93 11.80
C GLU A 49 -0.96 -1.89 12.89
N THR A 50 -1.30 -1.41 14.10
CA THR A 50 -1.89 -2.27 15.14
C THR A 50 -3.26 -2.83 14.72
N LYS A 51 -4.11 -2.03 14.06
CA LYS A 51 -5.39 -2.51 13.49
C LYS A 51 -5.21 -3.51 12.35
N SER A 52 -4.13 -3.43 11.58
CA SER A 52 -3.83 -4.43 10.55
C SER A 52 -3.44 -5.78 11.15
N TYR A 53 -2.99 -5.81 12.41
CA TYR A 53 -2.68 -7.06 13.13
C TYR A 53 -3.86 -7.60 13.96
N SER A 54 -4.83 -6.78 14.35
CA SER A 54 -6.08 -7.24 14.99
C SER A 54 -7.25 -7.19 14.01
N GLY A 55 -7.61 -8.35 13.47
CA GLY A 55 -8.69 -8.49 12.51
C GLY A 55 -9.98 -7.78 12.92
N ASN A 56 -10.28 -6.67 12.24
CA ASN A 56 -11.62 -6.18 11.89
C ASN A 56 -11.45 -4.92 11.02
N LEU A 57 -11.35 -5.15 9.71
CA LEU A 57 -11.39 -4.11 8.69
C LEU A 57 -12.85 -3.74 8.41
N GLU A 58 -13.51 -3.08 9.36
CA GLU A 58 -14.73 -2.32 9.07
C GLU A 58 -14.38 -0.82 9.06
N ASN A 59 -14.59 -0.19 7.92
CA ASN A 59 -14.41 1.24 7.63
C ASN A 59 -12.98 1.76 7.35
N SER A 60 -12.45 1.38 6.19
CA SER A 60 -11.87 2.33 5.23
C SER A 60 -11.79 1.62 3.89
N GLY A 61 -12.48 2.16 2.87
CA GLY A 61 -12.67 1.54 1.56
C GLY A 61 -11.37 1.18 0.82
N TRP A 62 -10.83 0.01 1.14
CA TRP A 62 -9.94 -0.75 0.30
C TRP A 62 -10.69 -2.01 -0.08
N THR A 63 -11.25 -2.02 -1.28
CA THR A 63 -11.71 -3.28 -1.88
C THR A 63 -10.46 -4.07 -2.20
N THR A 64 -10.22 -5.14 -1.44
CA THR A 64 -9.25 -6.16 -1.83
C THR A 64 -9.72 -6.74 -3.15
N LEU A 65 -9.11 -6.28 -4.24
CA LEU A 65 -9.22 -6.96 -5.51
C LEU A 65 -8.30 -8.17 -5.39
N ASP A 66 -8.88 -9.36 -5.26
CA ASP A 66 -8.17 -10.60 -5.56
C ASP A 66 -7.74 -10.49 -7.03
N VAL A 67 -6.55 -9.95 -7.26
CA VAL A 67 -5.85 -10.18 -8.50
C VAL A 67 -5.49 -11.65 -8.45
N PRO A 68 -6.12 -12.52 -9.27
CA PRO A 68 -5.60 -13.86 -9.43
C PRO A 68 -4.14 -13.64 -9.80
N THR A 69 -3.25 -14.22 -9.00
CA THR A 69 -1.85 -14.33 -9.34
C THR A 69 -1.81 -15.07 -10.67
N PHE A 70 -1.83 -14.32 -11.77
CA PHE A 70 -1.44 -14.81 -13.06
C PHE A 70 -0.01 -15.25 -12.84
N THR A 71 0.15 -16.55 -12.66
CA THR A 71 1.44 -17.21 -12.57
C THR A 71 2.25 -16.68 -13.74
N THR A 72 3.29 -15.95 -13.40
CA THR A 72 4.18 -15.23 -14.29
C THR A 72 4.85 -16.21 -15.25
N ARG A 73 4.16 -16.52 -16.35
CA ARG A 73 4.70 -16.99 -17.63
C ARG A 73 4.01 -16.28 -18.78
N ALA A 74 3.67 -15.00 -18.60
CA ALA A 74 3.32 -14.15 -19.73
C ALA A 74 4.59 -13.93 -20.56
N ALA A 75 4.69 -14.61 -21.70
CA ALA A 75 5.82 -14.44 -22.61
C ALA A 75 5.64 -13.25 -23.55
N ILE A 76 4.40 -12.83 -23.79
CA ILE A 76 4.08 -11.74 -24.72
C ILE A 76 3.18 -10.72 -24.02
N GLU A 77 3.71 -9.52 -23.82
CA GLU A 77 2.93 -8.33 -23.51
C GLU A 77 2.61 -7.60 -24.81
N MET A 78 1.32 -7.36 -25.06
CA MET A 78 0.85 -6.63 -26.23
C MET A 78 0.08 -5.40 -25.78
N ARG A 79 0.45 -4.23 -26.32
CA ARG A 79 -0.21 -2.95 -26.03
C ARG A 79 -0.97 -2.48 -27.26
N VAL A 80 -2.28 -2.27 -27.10
CA VAL A 80 -3.16 -1.71 -28.12
C VAL A 80 -3.85 -0.50 -27.51
N ASP A 81 -3.43 0.70 -27.90
CA ASP A 81 -3.87 1.98 -27.33
C ASP A 81 -3.82 1.99 -25.79
N ASP A 82 -4.98 2.09 -25.13
CA ASP A 82 -5.11 2.11 -23.67
C ASP A 82 -5.28 0.71 -23.05
N VAL A 83 -5.20 -0.36 -23.87
CA VAL A 83 -5.40 -1.75 -23.43
C VAL A 83 -4.08 -2.52 -23.47
N SER A 84 -3.66 -3.02 -22.31
CA SER A 84 -2.55 -3.97 -22.18
C SER A 84 -3.07 -5.39 -22.04
N LEU A 85 -2.62 -6.28 -22.93
CA LEU A 85 -2.94 -7.70 -22.92
C LEU A 85 -1.69 -8.51 -22.59
N PHE A 86 -1.81 -9.40 -21.61
CA PHE A 86 -0.76 -10.31 -21.20
C PHE A 86 -1.11 -11.71 -21.68
N VAL A 87 -0.28 -12.27 -22.55
CA VAL A 87 -0.50 -13.58 -23.18
C VAL A 87 0.48 -14.60 -22.59
N PRO A 88 -0.02 -15.64 -21.91
CA PRO A 88 0.77 -16.77 -21.41
C PRO A 88 1.41 -17.61 -22.54
N GLU A 89 2.51 -18.31 -22.25
CA GLU A 89 3.17 -19.24 -23.20
C GLU A 89 2.29 -20.41 -23.66
N ASP A 90 1.30 -20.81 -22.86
CA ASP A 90 0.41 -21.94 -23.11
C ASP A 90 -0.89 -21.56 -23.84
N VAL A 91 -0.96 -20.33 -24.39
CA VAL A 91 -2.14 -19.89 -25.14
C VAL A 91 -2.30 -20.70 -26.43
N SER A 92 -3.55 -21.11 -26.72
CA SER A 92 -3.90 -21.66 -28.03
C SER A 92 -3.85 -20.56 -29.10
N GLU A 93 -3.16 -20.85 -30.21
CA GLU A 93 -3.06 -19.97 -31.38
C GLU A 93 -4.44 -19.56 -31.92
N GLU A 94 -5.39 -20.50 -31.96
CA GLU A 94 -6.76 -20.25 -32.41
C GLU A 94 -7.46 -19.22 -31.52
N HIS A 95 -7.25 -19.33 -30.21
CA HIS A 95 -7.85 -18.44 -29.23
C HIS A 95 -7.27 -17.03 -29.34
N LEU A 96 -5.94 -16.91 -29.47
CA LEU A 96 -5.28 -15.63 -29.67
C LEU A 96 -5.71 -14.97 -30.99
N CYS A 97 -5.77 -15.72 -32.09
CA CYS A 97 -6.23 -15.21 -33.38
C CYS A 97 -7.67 -14.67 -33.32
N ARG A 98 -8.55 -15.33 -32.58
CA ARG A 98 -9.93 -14.89 -32.40
C ARG A 98 -10.00 -13.55 -31.65
N VAL A 99 -9.23 -13.40 -30.57
CA VAL A 99 -9.15 -12.16 -29.80
C VAL A 99 -8.60 -11.02 -30.66
N LEU A 100 -7.49 -11.25 -31.37
CA LEU A 100 -6.88 -10.26 -32.27
C LEU A 100 -7.84 -9.81 -33.39
N ARG A 101 -8.63 -10.72 -33.94
CA ARG A 101 -9.64 -10.38 -34.96
C ARG A 101 -10.72 -9.45 -34.43
N VAL A 102 -11.18 -9.64 -33.20
CA VAL A 102 -12.16 -8.76 -32.57
C VAL A 102 -11.57 -7.39 -32.32
N LEU A 103 -10.35 -7.34 -31.78
CA LEU A 103 -9.67 -6.06 -31.48
C LEU A 103 -9.35 -5.26 -32.74
N ARG A 104 -9.01 -5.92 -33.85
CA ARG A 104 -8.72 -5.25 -35.13
C ARG A 104 -9.97 -4.70 -35.84
N ASN A 105 -11.13 -5.27 -35.55
CA ASN A 105 -12.40 -4.89 -36.19
C ASN A 105 -13.29 -4.01 -35.29
N GLY A 106 -12.79 -3.63 -34.11
CA GLY A 106 -13.47 -2.74 -33.16
C GLY A 106 -13.14 -1.27 -33.38
#